data_AF-A0AAJ6T4I6-F1
#
_entry.id   AF-A0AAJ6T4I6-F1
#
_cell.length_a   1.000
_cell.length_b   1.000
_cell.length_c   1.000
_cell.angle_alpha   90.00
_cell.angle_beta   90.00
_cell.angle_gamma   90.00
#
_symmetry.space_group_name_H-M   'P 1'
#
loop_
_entity.id
_entity.type
_entity.pdbx_description
1 polymer ?
#
loop_
_entity_poly.entity_id
_entity_poly.type
_entity_poly.pdbx_seq_one_letter_code
_entity_poly.pdbx_strand_id
1 'polypeptide(L)'
;MGMPFLLSRLVLIIFVAHFAASKAAATRPGFIYTRTRGRCTPQFWSSRRESWPRMVPQRATVSKVFGSGVFERYGSDVTLLESTTRNDDENAFAGLLKQASAALLNSYAREGFPYSAWEVKTLLIQALVSKEAAAAQAKQFSVANEACN
;
A
#
# COMPACT_ATOMS: atom_id res chain seq x y z
N MET A 1 67.98 -45.90 -17.22
CA MET A 1 66.95 -45.70 -16.19
C MET A 1 66.46 -44.27 -16.29
N GLY A 2 65.13 -44.07 -16.34
CA GLY A 2 64.49 -42.78 -16.08
C GLY A 2 63.97 -42.05 -17.33
N MET A 3 62.74 -42.34 -17.76
CA MET A 3 61.76 -41.32 -18.20
C MET A 3 60.29 -41.78 -18.39
N PRO A 4 59.76 -42.85 -17.75
CA PRO A 4 58.30 -43.08 -17.76
C PRO A 4 57.52 -42.08 -16.88
N PHE A 5 58.22 -41.20 -16.14
CA PHE A 5 57.62 -40.28 -15.16
C PHE A 5 57.07 -38.98 -15.77
N LEU A 6 57.46 -38.58 -16.98
CA LEU A 6 57.00 -37.33 -17.60
C LEU A 6 55.60 -37.46 -18.22
N LEU A 7 55.29 -38.60 -18.85
CA LEU A 7 53.97 -38.89 -19.40
C LEU A 7 52.90 -39.02 -18.29
N SER A 8 53.27 -39.62 -17.15
CA SER A 8 52.37 -39.79 -15.99
C SER A 8 51.98 -38.44 -15.34
N ARG A 9 52.92 -37.47 -15.28
CA ARG A 9 52.64 -36.14 -14.74
C ARG A 9 51.73 -35.32 -15.65
N LEU A 10 51.87 -35.45 -16.97
CA LEU A 10 51.02 -34.76 -17.95
C LEU A 10 49.57 -35.24 -17.91
N VAL A 11 49.34 -36.55 -17.76
CA VAL A 11 47.99 -37.12 -17.60
C VAL A 11 47.34 -36.65 -16.29
N LEU A 12 48.10 -36.58 -15.19
CA LEU A 12 47.57 -36.12 -13.90
C LEU A 12 47.15 -34.64 -13.93
N ILE A 13 47.89 -33.78 -14.64
CA ILE A 13 47.56 -32.35 -14.80
C ILE A 13 46.30 -32.16 -15.66
N ILE A 14 46.14 -32.95 -16.73
CA ILE A 14 44.94 -32.90 -17.58
C ILE A 14 43.69 -33.36 -16.80
N PHE A 15 43.84 -34.36 -15.92
CA PHE A 15 42.74 -34.87 -15.08
C PHE A 15 42.29 -33.85 -14.02
N VAL A 16 43.23 -33.11 -13.41
CA VAL A 16 42.91 -32.09 -12.40
C VAL A 16 42.23 -30.86 -13.04
N ALA A 17 42.56 -30.52 -14.28
CA ALA A 17 41.96 -29.38 -14.99
C ALA A 17 40.48 -29.60 -15.37
N HIS A 18 40.00 -30.84 -15.50
CA HIS A 18 38.61 -31.15 -15.86
C HIS A 18 37.62 -31.13 -14.68
N PHE A 19 38.11 -31.06 -13.45
CA PHE A 19 37.26 -31.13 -12.24
C PHE A 19 37.06 -29.79 -11.52
N ALA A 20 37.36 -28.67 -12.16
CA ALA A 20 36.90 -27.36 -11.70
C ALA A 20 35.43 -27.13 -12.09
N ALA A 21 34.54 -27.99 -11.57
CA ALA A 21 33.11 -27.83 -11.67
C ALA A 21 32.73 -26.52 -10.96
N SER A 22 32.46 -25.49 -11.76
CA SER A 22 31.97 -24.21 -11.28
C SER A 22 30.64 -24.46 -10.57
N LYS A 23 30.62 -24.32 -9.23
CA LYS A 23 29.36 -24.16 -8.52
C LYS A 23 28.82 -22.78 -8.87
N ALA A 24 28.13 -22.68 -9.99
CA ALA A 24 27.21 -21.58 -10.24
C ALA A 24 26.13 -21.69 -9.16
N ALA A 25 26.30 -20.93 -8.08
CA ALA A 25 25.23 -20.68 -7.15
C ALA A 25 24.11 -20.06 -7.97
N ALA A 26 23.08 -20.85 -8.29
CA ALA A 26 21.88 -20.38 -8.92
C ALA A 26 21.27 -19.34 -7.97
N THR A 27 21.61 -18.07 -8.18
CA THR A 27 20.92 -16.94 -7.57
C THR A 27 19.49 -17.02 -8.09
N ARG A 28 18.63 -17.70 -7.32
CA ARG A 28 17.19 -17.67 -7.54
C ARG A 28 16.84 -16.18 -7.65
N PRO A 29 16.26 -15.71 -8.77
CA PRO A 29 15.79 -14.34 -8.83
C PRO A 29 14.69 -14.22 -7.78
N GLY A 30 15.06 -13.67 -6.62
CA GLY A 30 14.08 -13.23 -5.64
C GLY A 30 13.28 -12.15 -6.33
N PHE A 31 12.03 -12.43 -6.65
CA PHE A 31 11.12 -11.40 -7.11
C PHE A 31 11.01 -10.37 -5.98
N ILE A 32 11.74 -9.26 -6.08
CA ILE A 32 11.50 -8.12 -5.22
C ILE A 32 10.16 -7.56 -5.69
N TYR A 33 9.10 -7.94 -4.99
CA TYR A 33 7.78 -7.37 -5.20
C TYR A 33 7.80 -5.95 -4.63
N THR A 34 8.44 -5.01 -5.32
CA THR A 34 8.33 -3.58 -5.04
C THR A 34 6.95 -3.12 -5.50
N ARG A 35 5.90 -3.54 -4.79
CA ARG A 35 4.60 -2.91 -4.94
C ARG A 35 4.75 -1.49 -4.42
N THR A 36 4.91 -0.53 -5.33
CA THR A 36 4.97 0.89 -4.99
C THR A 36 3.65 1.25 -4.32
N ARG A 37 3.63 1.24 -2.99
CA ARG A 37 2.48 1.72 -2.23
C ARG A 37 2.51 3.23 -2.36
N GLY A 38 1.55 3.82 -3.08
CA GLY A 38 1.45 5.28 -3.20
C GLY A 38 1.40 5.91 -1.82
N ARG A 39 2.19 6.96 -1.59
CA ARG A 39 2.45 7.58 -0.27
C ARG A 39 1.23 8.21 0.41
N CYS A 40 0.11 8.25 -0.29
CA CYS A 40 -1.13 8.90 0.12
C CYS A 40 -2.34 7.96 0.00
N THR A 41 -2.12 6.66 -0.27
CA THR A 41 -3.18 5.66 -0.46
C THR A 41 -3.74 5.13 0.87
N PRO A 42 -4.95 4.55 0.89
CA PRO A 42 -5.46 3.84 2.08
C PRO A 42 -4.49 2.77 2.60
N GLN A 43 -3.83 2.04 1.68
CA GLN A 43 -2.84 1.01 2.01
C GLN A 43 -1.57 1.58 2.65
N PHE A 44 -1.19 2.82 2.33
CA PHE A 44 -0.08 3.50 2.98
C PHE A 44 -0.45 3.87 4.42
N TRP A 45 -1.58 4.53 4.64
CA TRP A 45 -2.01 4.96 5.97
C TRP A 45 -2.29 3.78 6.92
N SER A 46 -2.85 2.70 6.41
CA SER A 46 -3.07 1.46 7.17
C SER A 46 -1.78 0.69 7.49
N SER A 47 -0.67 0.96 6.81
CA SER A 47 0.61 0.29 7.08
C SER A 47 1.23 0.65 8.42
N ARG A 48 0.72 1.70 9.09
CA ARG A 48 1.19 2.25 10.37
C ARG A 48 2.68 2.64 10.39
N ARG A 49 3.29 2.83 9.21
CA ARG A 49 4.68 3.30 9.09
C ARG A 49 4.81 4.80 9.32
N GLU A 50 3.74 5.55 9.07
CA GLU A 50 3.67 7.00 9.19
C GLU A 50 2.85 7.40 10.42
N SER A 51 3.27 8.46 11.11
CA SER A 51 2.45 9.05 12.16
C SER A 51 1.22 9.74 11.57
N TRP A 52 0.04 9.46 12.11
CA TRP A 52 -1.18 10.12 11.68
C TRP A 52 -1.24 11.57 12.18
N PRO A 53 -1.88 12.49 11.45
CA PRO A 53 -2.12 13.85 11.92
C PRO A 53 -2.80 13.87 13.29
N ARG A 54 -2.36 14.75 14.20
CA ARG A 54 -2.94 14.85 15.56
C ARG A 54 -4.44 15.10 15.55
N MET A 55 -4.95 15.78 14.53
CA MET A 55 -6.38 16.08 14.35
C MET A 55 -7.22 14.83 14.07
N VAL A 56 -6.63 13.75 13.54
CA VAL A 56 -7.34 12.51 13.21
C VAL A 56 -6.58 11.32 13.81
N PRO A 57 -6.86 10.95 15.07
CA PRO A 57 -6.25 9.76 15.67
C PRO A 57 -6.76 8.47 15.02
N GLN A 58 -5.89 7.45 14.90
CA GLN A 58 -6.22 6.15 14.31
C GLN A 58 -7.45 5.46 14.94
N ARG A 59 -7.58 5.57 16.28
CA ARG A 59 -8.67 4.96 17.06
C ARG A 59 -9.91 5.84 17.17
N ALA A 60 -9.91 7.03 16.57
CA ALA A 60 -11.11 7.85 16.54
C ALA A 60 -12.17 7.13 15.70
N THR A 61 -13.43 7.20 16.16
CA THR A 61 -14.56 6.64 15.42
C THR A 61 -14.88 7.50 14.21
N VAL A 62 -15.41 6.89 13.16
CA VAL A 62 -15.82 7.55 11.92
C VAL A 62 -16.84 8.66 12.21
N SER A 63 -17.82 8.39 13.08
CA SER A 63 -18.82 9.37 13.51
C SER A 63 -18.21 10.57 14.25
N LYS A 64 -17.16 10.37 15.05
CA LYS A 64 -16.47 11.46 15.75
C LYS A 64 -15.68 12.35 14.80
N VAL A 65 -15.13 11.78 13.72
CA VAL A 65 -14.29 12.52 12.76
C VAL A 65 -15.13 13.22 11.70
N PHE A 66 -16.12 12.53 11.14
CA PHE A 66 -16.95 13.02 10.03
C PHE A 66 -18.31 13.58 10.47
N GLY A 67 -18.71 13.38 11.74
CA GLY A 67 -19.94 13.90 12.31
C GLY A 67 -21.10 12.88 12.32
N SER A 68 -22.27 13.32 12.76
CA SER A 68 -23.46 12.46 12.88
C SER A 68 -24.02 11.99 11.54
N GLY A 69 -23.84 12.73 10.44
CA GLY A 69 -24.38 12.38 9.12
C GLY A 69 -23.88 11.04 8.56
N VAL A 70 -22.73 10.54 9.05
CA VAL A 70 -22.18 9.24 8.65
C VAL A 70 -22.61 8.11 9.60
N PHE A 71 -23.20 8.43 10.74
CA PHE A 71 -23.55 7.48 11.80
C PHE A 71 -24.57 6.45 11.34
N GLU A 72 -25.63 6.88 10.67
CA GLU A 72 -26.69 5.97 10.19
C GLU A 72 -26.16 4.91 9.22
N ARG A 73 -25.08 5.23 8.49
CA ARG A 73 -24.50 4.34 7.48
C ARG A 73 -23.45 3.39 8.05
N TYR A 74 -22.59 3.87 8.95
CA TYR A 74 -21.40 3.13 9.38
C TYR A 74 -21.41 2.72 10.86
N GLY A 75 -22.36 3.20 11.65
CA GLY A 75 -22.46 2.94 13.08
C GLY A 75 -21.45 3.72 13.94
N SER A 76 -21.43 3.41 15.24
CA SER A 76 -20.52 4.04 16.22
C SER A 76 -19.12 3.41 16.23
N ASP A 77 -19.00 2.13 15.91
CA ASP A 77 -17.87 1.33 16.36
C ASP A 77 -16.71 1.33 15.37
N VAL A 78 -16.97 1.71 14.12
CA VAL A 78 -15.95 1.72 13.06
C VAL A 78 -14.96 2.83 13.31
N THR A 79 -13.69 2.46 13.43
CA THR A 79 -12.57 3.39 13.57
C THR A 79 -12.01 3.84 12.21
N LEU A 80 -11.30 4.96 12.22
CA LEU A 80 -10.61 5.45 11.03
C LEU A 80 -9.56 4.48 10.51
N LEU A 81 -8.79 3.84 11.39
CA LEU A 81 -7.80 2.84 10.97
C LEU A 81 -8.48 1.67 10.25
N GLU A 82 -9.55 1.11 10.83
CA GLU A 82 -10.32 0.03 10.21
C GLU A 82 -10.84 0.44 8.84
N SER A 83 -11.35 1.67 8.71
CA SER A 83 -11.83 2.19 7.43
C SER A 83 -10.77 2.19 6.32
N THR A 84 -9.49 2.46 6.65
CA THR A 84 -8.38 2.43 5.68
C THR A 84 -7.91 1.02 5.31
N THR A 85 -8.23 0.01 6.14
CA THR A 85 -7.88 -1.40 5.93
C THR A 85 -8.94 -2.20 5.17
N ARG A 86 -10.14 -1.64 5.01
CA ARG A 86 -11.26 -2.31 4.36
C ARG A 86 -10.93 -2.72 2.92
N ASN A 87 -11.34 -3.94 2.56
CA ASN A 87 -11.15 -4.51 1.23
C ASN A 87 -12.49 -4.84 0.54
N ASP A 88 -13.62 -4.42 1.12
CA ASP A 88 -14.97 -4.64 0.58
C ASP A 88 -15.35 -3.58 -0.46
N ASP A 89 -14.53 -3.46 -1.51
CA ASP A 89 -14.73 -2.47 -2.58
C ASP A 89 -15.99 -2.71 -3.42
N GLU A 90 -16.60 -3.90 -3.31
CA GLU A 90 -17.92 -4.19 -3.87
C GLU A 90 -19.04 -3.39 -3.18
N ASN A 91 -18.83 -2.95 -1.93
CA ASN A 91 -19.74 -2.05 -1.25
C ASN A 91 -19.33 -0.60 -1.51
N ALA A 92 -20.10 0.10 -2.35
CA ALA A 92 -19.85 1.49 -2.72
C ALA A 92 -19.63 2.43 -1.52
N PHE A 93 -20.37 2.24 -0.42
CA PHE A 93 -20.23 3.09 0.77
C PHE A 93 -18.95 2.77 1.55
N ALA A 94 -18.52 1.50 1.56
CA ALA A 94 -17.26 1.11 2.16
C ALA A 94 -16.07 1.65 1.36
N GLY A 95 -16.13 1.54 0.02
CA GLY A 95 -15.15 2.14 -0.88
C GLY A 95 -15.06 3.66 -0.73
N LEU A 96 -16.21 4.34 -0.63
CA LEU A 96 -16.29 5.76 -0.34
C LEU A 96 -15.60 6.12 0.98
N LEU A 97 -15.96 5.44 2.07
CA LEU A 97 -15.37 5.73 3.38
C LEU A 97 -13.87 5.48 3.38
N LYS A 98 -13.41 4.39 2.77
CA LYS A 98 -11.99 4.05 2.67
C LYS A 98 -11.19 5.15 1.98
N GLN A 99 -11.67 5.63 0.83
CA GLN A 99 -10.98 6.65 0.05
C GLN A 99 -11.09 8.04 0.69
N ALA A 100 -12.24 8.37 1.29
CA ALA A 100 -12.45 9.61 2.02
C ALA A 100 -11.56 9.68 3.27
N SER A 101 -11.38 8.58 4.01
CA SER A 101 -10.47 8.52 5.15
C SER A 101 -9.03 8.80 4.74
N ALA A 102 -8.55 8.21 3.64
CA ALA A 102 -7.22 8.53 3.11
C ALA A 102 -7.11 9.99 2.65
N ALA A 103 -8.12 10.50 1.93
CA ALA A 103 -8.16 11.88 1.48
C ALA A 103 -8.15 12.88 2.64
N LEU A 104 -8.87 12.58 3.73
CA LEU A 104 -8.87 13.41 4.93
C LEU A 104 -7.48 13.44 5.58
N LEU A 105 -6.80 12.30 5.69
CA LEU A 105 -5.44 12.24 6.22
C LEU A 105 -4.47 13.04 5.34
N ASN A 106 -4.58 12.89 4.02
CA ASN A 106 -3.77 13.63 3.06
C ASN A 106 -4.00 15.14 3.18
N SER A 107 -5.25 15.59 3.31
CA SER A 107 -5.59 17.02 3.45
C SER A 107 -4.93 17.69 4.66
N TYR A 108 -4.54 16.91 5.67
CA TYR A 108 -3.81 17.41 6.84
C TYR A 108 -2.29 17.19 6.76
N ALA A 109 -1.85 16.14 6.07
CA ALA A 109 -0.48 15.65 6.12
C ALA A 109 0.36 15.99 4.88
N ARG A 110 -0.27 16.45 3.80
CA ARG A 110 0.36 16.63 2.49
C ARG A 110 0.04 18.01 1.96
N GLU A 111 1.10 18.77 1.69
CA GLU A 111 0.99 20.09 1.08
C GLU A 111 0.52 19.94 -0.38
N GLY A 112 -0.35 20.85 -0.83
CA GLY A 112 -0.87 20.83 -2.20
C GLY A 112 -1.88 19.71 -2.50
N PHE A 113 -2.36 18.97 -1.49
CA PHE A 113 -3.46 18.04 -1.70
C PHE A 113 -4.72 18.80 -2.17
N PRO A 114 -5.44 18.33 -3.21
CA PRO A 114 -6.46 19.15 -3.90
C PRO A 114 -7.75 19.36 -3.11
N TYR A 115 -7.93 18.69 -1.97
CA TYR A 115 -9.09 18.88 -1.11
C TYR A 115 -8.67 19.35 0.28
N SER A 116 -9.38 20.35 0.80
CA SER A 116 -9.33 20.67 2.22
C SER A 116 -10.06 19.61 3.06
N ALA A 117 -9.72 19.53 4.34
CA ALA A 117 -10.37 18.60 5.27
C ALA A 117 -11.88 18.82 5.37
N TRP A 118 -12.35 20.07 5.24
CA TRP A 118 -13.78 20.39 5.26
C TRP A 118 -14.47 19.88 3.99
N GLU A 119 -13.88 20.08 2.81
CA GLU A 119 -14.43 19.58 1.55
C GLU A 119 -14.55 18.06 1.55
N VAL A 120 -13.54 17.33 2.05
CA VAL A 120 -13.60 15.87 2.16
C VAL A 120 -14.79 15.43 3.02
N LYS A 121 -15.03 16.08 4.17
CA LYS A 121 -16.16 15.73 5.05
C LYS A 121 -17.51 16.02 4.38
N THR A 122 -17.63 17.18 3.73
CA THR A 122 -18.86 17.59 3.05
C THR A 122 -19.18 16.66 1.88
N LEU A 123 -18.21 16.37 1.02
CA LEU A 123 -18.36 15.50 -0.14
C LEU A 123 -18.67 14.06 0.28
N LEU A 124 -18.06 13.56 1.36
CA LEU A 124 -18.41 12.25 1.93
C LEU A 124 -19.90 12.19 2.27
N ILE A 125 -20.42 13.17 3.04
CA ILE A 125 -21.81 13.20 3.48
C ILE A 125 -22.76 13.32 2.28
N GLN A 126 -22.45 14.20 1.33
CA GLN A 126 -23.25 14.39 0.11
C GLN A 126 -23.33 13.10 -0.73
N ALA A 127 -22.24 12.33 -0.80
CA ALA A 127 -22.21 11.10 -1.57
C ALA A 127 -22.96 9.92 -0.91
N LEU A 128 -23.45 10.06 0.33
CA LEU A 128 -24.23 9.01 1.01
C LEU A 128 -25.65 8.82 0.47
N VAL A 129 -26.12 9.71 -0.39
CA VAL A 129 -27.49 9.71 -0.94
C VAL A 129 -27.79 8.50 -1.83
N SER A 130 -26.79 7.92 -2.49
CA SER A 130 -26.98 6.71 -3.31
C SER A 130 -25.68 5.91 -3.46
N LYS A 131 -25.78 4.66 -3.92
CA LYS A 131 -24.61 3.82 -4.19
C LYS A 131 -23.78 4.38 -5.36
N GLU A 132 -24.45 4.95 -6.35
CA GLU A 132 -23.84 5.52 -7.54
C GLU A 132 -23.05 6.79 -7.19
N ALA A 133 -23.63 7.67 -6.37
CA ALA A 133 -22.95 8.86 -5.85
C ALA A 133 -21.74 8.47 -4.99
N ALA A 134 -21.91 7.47 -4.12
CA ALA A 134 -20.82 6.95 -3.29
C ALA A 134 -19.67 6.40 -4.14
N ALA A 135 -19.96 5.56 -5.14
CA ALA A 135 -18.94 5.00 -6.02
C ALA A 135 -18.23 6.09 -6.85
N ALA A 136 -18.99 7.07 -7.38
CA ALA A 136 -18.43 8.17 -8.15
C ALA A 136 -17.48 9.04 -7.29
N GLN A 137 -17.91 9.41 -6.09
CA GLN A 137 -17.09 10.21 -5.18
C GLN A 137 -15.88 9.43 -4.66
N ALA A 138 -16.04 8.12 -4.38
CA ALA A 138 -14.93 7.24 -4.02
C ALA A 138 -13.84 7.23 -5.10
N LYS A 139 -14.24 7.17 -6.38
CA LYS A 139 -13.32 7.22 -7.52
C LYS A 139 -12.57 8.56 -7.58
N GLN A 140 -13.26 9.69 -7.38
CA GLN A 140 -12.62 11.01 -7.36
C GLN A 140 -11.58 11.11 -6.24
N PHE A 141 -11.90 10.63 -5.03
CA PHE A 141 -10.92 10.59 -3.94
C PHE A 141 -9.76 9.64 -4.24
N SER A 142 -10.00 8.48 -4.84
CA SER A 142 -8.92 7.55 -5.23
C SER A 142 -7.93 8.21 -6.18
N VAL A 143 -8.43 8.90 -7.22
CA VAL A 143 -7.57 9.61 -8.18
C VAL A 143 -6.72 10.68 -7.49
N ALA A 144 -7.30 11.47 -6.58
CA ALA A 144 -6.54 12.46 -5.83
C ALA A 144 -5.52 11.83 -4.87
N ASN A 145 -5.87 10.73 -4.21
CA ASN A 145 -4.97 9.99 -3.32
C ASN A 145 -3.81 9.36 -4.09
N GLU A 146 -4.03 8.92 -5.33
CA GLU A 146 -3.00 8.33 -6.19
C GLU A 146 -2.08 9.39 -6.80
N ALA A 147 -2.61 10.59 -7.11
CA ALA A 147 -1.84 11.71 -7.66
C ALA A 147 -1.01 12.48 -6.62
N CYS A 148 -1.20 12.20 -5.34
CA CYS A 148 -0.50 12.84 -4.23
C CYS A 148 0.95 12.32 -4.12
N ASN A 149 1.91 13.27 -4.09
CA ASN A 149 3.36 13.02 -4.03
C ASN A 149 3.94 13.23 -2.64
#